data_AF-A0A9J7EWN2-F1
#
_entry.id   AF-A0A9J7EWN2-F1
#
_cell.length_a   1.000
_cell.length_b   1.000
_cell.length_c   1.000
_cell.angle_alpha   90.00
_cell.angle_beta   90.00
_cell.angle_gamma   90.00
#
_symmetry.space_group_name_H-M   'P 1'
#
loop_
_entity.id
_entity.type
_entity.pdbx_description
1 polymer ?
#
loop_
_entity_poly.entity_id
_entity_poly.type
_entity_poly.pdbx_seq_one_letter_code
_entity_poly.pdbx_strand_id
1 'polypeptide(L)'
;MEEKSLSNNFITMQSPILLCFAAVLACVCAQVNRLPTNDETRFFNFERNAGRGRIFGTLGSSDSGLFGRGGYKQDIFNDHRGRLQGQAYGSRVLGPAGDSSILGGKLNWNNNNARATLDVHKEIGRGSGVSLTGDGVWKLDKNTRLVTGGNFQKQFGHHTPELGAHAAIEHDF
;
A
#
# COMPACT_ATOMS: atom_id res chain seq x y z
N MET A 1 -36.81 -43.24 14.92
CA MET A 1 -36.56 -42.39 13.75
C MET A 1 -36.02 -41.09 14.30
N GLU A 2 -34.72 -40.89 14.13
CA GLU A 2 -33.90 -39.86 14.79
C GLU A 2 -33.90 -38.61 13.90
N GLU A 3 -34.46 -37.50 14.35
CA GLU A 3 -34.32 -36.20 13.68
C GLU A 3 -33.64 -35.22 14.64
N LYS A 4 -32.33 -35.02 14.43
CA LYS A 4 -31.51 -34.04 15.12
C LYS A 4 -31.85 -32.64 14.58
N SER A 5 -32.57 -31.85 15.36
CA SER A 5 -32.69 -30.41 15.14
C SER A 5 -31.38 -29.73 15.57
N LEU A 6 -30.53 -29.43 14.59
CA LEU A 6 -29.30 -28.67 14.78
C LEU A 6 -29.64 -27.19 15.04
N SER A 7 -29.28 -26.73 16.24
CA SER A 7 -29.26 -25.31 16.59
C SER A 7 -28.29 -24.56 15.66
N ASN A 8 -28.84 -23.69 14.81
CA ASN A 8 -28.05 -22.73 14.05
C ASN A 8 -27.47 -21.67 15.01
N ASN A 9 -26.26 -21.93 15.49
CA ASN A 9 -25.40 -20.91 16.07
C ASN A 9 -24.97 -19.96 14.95
N PHE A 10 -25.71 -18.86 14.77
CA PHE A 10 -25.28 -17.73 13.97
C PHE A 10 -24.15 -17.02 14.72
N ILE A 11 -22.93 -17.56 14.62
CA ILE A 11 -21.71 -16.85 14.98
C ILE A 11 -21.57 -15.72 13.96
N THR A 12 -21.92 -14.52 14.38
CA THR A 12 -21.61 -13.27 13.68
C THR A 12 -20.08 -13.13 13.64
N MET A 13 -19.46 -13.67 12.57
CA MET A 13 -18.12 -13.26 12.16
C MET A 13 -18.19 -11.79 11.76
N GLN A 14 -18.08 -10.89 12.74
CA GLN A 14 -17.71 -9.51 12.48
C GLN A 14 -16.29 -9.53 11.91
N SER A 15 -16.24 -9.54 10.58
CA SER A 15 -15.01 -9.59 9.82
C SER A 15 -14.12 -8.40 10.20
N PRO A 16 -12.87 -8.62 10.65
CA PRO A 16 -11.92 -7.54 10.95
C PRO A 16 -11.63 -6.67 9.73
N ILE A 17 -11.93 -7.18 8.52
CA ILE A 17 -11.87 -6.45 7.26
C ILE A 17 -12.87 -5.28 7.27
N LEU A 18 -14.09 -5.48 7.78
CA LEU A 18 -15.12 -4.43 7.83
C LEU A 18 -14.72 -3.28 8.76
N LEU A 19 -14.08 -3.59 9.89
CA LEU A 19 -13.56 -2.57 10.82
C LEU A 19 -12.41 -1.75 10.21
N CYS A 20 -11.53 -2.38 9.44
CA CYS A 20 -10.48 -1.68 8.70
C CYS A 20 -11.05 -0.76 7.62
N PHE A 21 -12.06 -1.20 6.87
CA PHE A 21 -12.75 -0.37 5.89
C PHE A 21 -13.47 0.82 6.54
N ALA A 22 -14.14 0.61 7.68
CA ALA A 22 -14.80 1.67 8.43
C ALA A 22 -13.80 2.70 9.00
N ALA A 23 -12.65 2.25 9.50
CA ALA A 23 -11.60 3.15 10.00
C ALA A 23 -10.97 3.99 8.87
N VAL A 24 -10.78 3.40 7.69
CA VAL A 24 -10.32 4.15 6.51
C VAL A 24 -11.37 5.15 6.06
N LEU A 25 -12.66 4.77 5.99
CA LEU A 25 -13.77 5.68 5.65
C LEU A 25 -13.93 6.83 6.64
N ALA A 26 -13.82 6.56 7.95
CA ALA A 26 -13.89 7.60 8.99
C ALA A 26 -12.73 8.59 8.87
N CYS A 27 -11.54 8.14 8.46
CA CYS A 27 -10.40 9.03 8.18
C CYS A 27 -10.62 9.92 6.94
N VAL A 28 -11.44 9.49 5.96
CA VAL A 28 -11.78 10.34 4.79
C VAL A 28 -12.79 11.45 5.17
N CYS A 29 -13.61 11.23 6.19
CA CYS A 29 -14.67 12.15 6.60
C CYS A 29 -14.27 13.16 7.70
N ALA A 30 -13.06 13.08 8.25
CA ALA A 30 -12.61 14.00 9.30
C ALA A 30 -12.34 15.40 8.71
N GLN A 31 -13.23 16.36 9.01
CA GLN A 31 -13.01 17.78 8.75
C GLN A 31 -11.85 18.29 9.61
N VAL A 32 -10.78 18.78 8.97
CA VAL A 32 -9.61 19.33 9.67
C VAL A 32 -9.88 20.79 10.02
N ASN A 33 -10.01 21.08 11.32
CA ASN A 33 -10.11 22.45 11.85
C ASN A 33 -8.80 23.21 11.62
N ARG A 34 -8.87 24.41 11.02
CA ARG A 34 -7.72 25.30 10.79
C ARG A 34 -7.39 26.10 12.06
N LEU A 35 -6.15 26.02 12.53
CA LEU A 35 -5.55 26.96 13.49
C LEU A 35 -4.65 27.95 12.72
N PRO A 36 -4.71 29.27 13.01
CA PRO A 36 -3.94 30.27 12.27
C PRO A 36 -2.45 30.14 12.58
N THR A 37 -1.56 30.47 11.61
CA THR A 37 -0.13 30.91 11.74
C THR A 37 0.77 30.44 10.58
N ASN A 38 1.17 31.39 9.74
CA ASN A 38 2.24 31.44 8.75
C ASN A 38 3.31 30.32 8.73
N ASP A 39 3.21 29.37 7.78
CA ASP A 39 4.31 28.68 7.07
C ASP A 39 3.71 27.67 6.06
N GLU A 40 4.03 27.83 4.77
CA GLU A 40 3.17 27.49 3.60
C GLU A 40 3.03 25.98 3.27
N THR A 41 3.59 25.07 4.07
CA THR A 41 3.20 23.64 4.05
C THR A 41 3.32 23.02 5.44
N ARG A 42 2.18 22.76 6.08
CA ARG A 42 2.11 22.01 7.33
C ARG A 42 1.88 20.55 7.02
N PHE A 43 2.67 19.64 7.58
CA PHE A 43 2.37 18.21 7.52
C PHE A 43 2.67 17.51 8.84
N PHE A 44 1.90 16.46 9.11
CA PHE A 44 1.98 15.62 10.29
C PHE A 44 2.07 14.16 9.86
N ASN A 45 3.17 13.50 10.21
CA ASN A 45 3.35 12.07 10.00
C ASN A 45 3.02 11.31 11.27
N PHE A 46 2.34 10.19 11.14
CA PHE A 46 2.11 9.27 12.25
C PHE A 46 2.35 7.83 11.80
N GLU A 47 2.88 7.04 12.71
CA GLU A 47 2.94 5.59 12.59
C GLU A 47 2.73 5.00 13.98
N ARG A 48 1.78 4.08 14.10
CA ARG A 48 1.45 3.43 15.37
C ARG A 48 1.17 1.95 15.15
N ASN A 49 1.56 1.13 16.11
CA ASN A 49 1.22 -0.29 16.11
C ASN A 49 -0.29 -0.44 16.32
N ALA A 50 -0.90 -1.34 15.56
CA ALA A 50 -2.33 -1.64 15.62
C ALA A 50 -2.51 -3.15 15.36
N GLY A 51 -2.87 -3.90 16.41
CA GLY A 51 -2.98 -5.35 16.33
C GLY A 51 -1.69 -6.00 15.83
N ARG A 52 -1.79 -6.75 14.72
CA ARG A 52 -0.68 -7.48 14.08
C ARG A 52 0.17 -6.63 13.13
N GLY A 53 -0.18 -5.36 12.95
CA GLY A 53 0.47 -4.48 11.98
C GLY A 53 0.66 -3.06 12.48
N ARG A 54 0.82 -2.14 11.54
CA ARG A 54 1.05 -0.71 11.80
C ARG A 54 0.12 0.12 10.93
N ILE A 55 -0.56 1.06 11.57
CA ILE A 55 -1.24 2.14 10.87
C ILE A 55 -0.21 3.25 10.64
N PHE A 56 -0.19 3.80 9.45
CA PHE A 56 0.69 4.90 9.08
C PHE A 56 -0.11 5.96 8.32
N GLY A 57 0.40 7.18 8.31
CA GLY A 57 -0.18 8.23 7.49
C GLY A 57 0.55 9.55 7.59
N THR A 58 0.14 10.44 6.70
CA THR A 58 0.58 11.80 6.57
C THR A 58 -0.66 12.66 6.35
N LEU A 59 -0.85 13.71 7.13
CA LEU A 59 -1.86 14.73 6.86
C LEU A 59 -1.14 16.04 6.64
N GLY A 60 -1.58 16.87 5.71
CA GLY A 60 -0.98 18.15 5.48
C GLY A 60 -1.87 19.15 4.77
N SER A 61 -1.42 20.39 4.79
CA SER A 61 -2.05 21.54 4.18
C SER A 61 -0.97 22.46 3.63
N SER A 62 -1.18 22.98 2.44
CA SER A 62 -0.48 24.13 1.88
C SER A 62 -1.49 25.24 1.58
N ASP A 63 -1.00 26.38 1.09
CA ASP A 63 -1.89 27.46 0.60
C ASP A 63 -2.72 27.02 -0.61
N SER A 64 -2.21 26.03 -1.33
CA SER A 64 -2.81 25.44 -2.51
C SER A 64 -3.66 24.20 -2.22
N GLY A 65 -3.86 23.77 -0.97
CA GLY A 65 -4.72 22.62 -0.72
C GLY A 65 -4.54 21.86 0.58
N LEU A 66 -5.32 20.79 0.72
CA LEU A 66 -5.19 19.79 1.78
C LEU A 66 -4.80 18.46 1.15
N PHE A 67 -3.91 17.72 1.80
CA PHE A 67 -3.58 16.38 1.39
C PHE A 67 -3.53 15.44 2.58
N GLY A 68 -3.91 14.20 2.34
CA GLY A 68 -3.86 13.14 3.34
C GLY A 68 -3.51 11.83 2.68
N ARG A 69 -2.68 11.05 3.35
CA ARG A 69 -2.42 9.65 3.02
C ARG A 69 -2.48 8.85 4.30
N GLY A 70 -3.06 7.67 4.24
CA GLY A 70 -3.09 6.75 5.35
C GLY A 70 -3.08 5.31 4.86
N GLY A 71 -2.77 4.40 5.75
CA GLY A 71 -2.88 2.99 5.45
C GLY A 71 -2.55 2.11 6.63
N TYR A 72 -2.68 0.81 6.38
CA TYR A 72 -2.31 -0.25 7.30
C TYR A 72 -1.35 -1.19 6.59
N LYS A 73 -0.27 -1.57 7.26
CA LYS A 73 0.68 -2.58 6.77
C LYS A 73 0.91 -3.64 7.82
N GLN A 74 1.04 -4.89 7.39
CA GLN A 74 1.35 -6.02 8.27
C GLN A 74 2.24 -7.02 7.55
N ASP A 75 3.14 -7.63 8.29
CA ASP A 75 3.89 -8.77 7.80
C ASP A 75 2.97 -10.00 7.83
N ILE A 76 2.75 -10.61 6.66
CA ILE A 76 2.00 -11.86 6.49
C ILE A 76 2.88 -13.02 6.99
N PHE A 77 4.15 -13.00 6.59
CA PHE A 77 5.19 -13.83 7.18
C PHE A 77 6.54 -13.10 7.15
N ASN A 78 7.40 -13.48 8.08
CA ASN A 78 8.80 -13.06 8.15
C ASN A 78 9.60 -14.25 8.69
N ASP A 79 9.99 -15.16 7.80
CA ASP A 79 10.66 -16.41 8.14
C ASP A 79 11.81 -16.68 7.18
N HIS A 80 12.39 -17.88 7.24
CA HIS A 80 13.52 -18.29 6.41
C HIS A 80 13.25 -18.22 4.89
N ARG A 81 11.99 -18.18 4.46
CA ARG A 81 11.58 -18.01 3.05
C ARG A 81 11.66 -16.56 2.59
N GLY A 82 11.83 -15.62 3.52
CA GLY A 82 11.83 -14.18 3.29
C GLY A 82 10.75 -13.46 4.10
N ARG A 83 10.52 -12.20 3.74
CA ARG A 83 9.50 -11.35 4.34
C ARG A 83 8.44 -11.00 3.30
N LEU A 84 7.18 -11.35 3.58
CA LEU A 84 6.02 -10.90 2.82
C LEU A 84 5.22 -9.91 3.67
N GLN A 85 5.07 -8.69 3.17
CA GLN A 85 4.28 -7.64 3.79
C GLN A 85 3.11 -7.27 2.89
N GLY A 86 1.92 -7.25 3.48
CA GLY A 86 0.73 -6.69 2.86
C GLY A 86 0.44 -5.29 3.38
N GLN A 87 0.01 -4.41 2.50
CA GLN A 87 -0.37 -3.04 2.80
C GLN A 87 -1.66 -2.68 2.08
N ALA A 88 -2.55 -1.97 2.77
CA ALA A 88 -3.66 -1.25 2.17
C ALA A 88 -3.44 0.24 2.45
N TYR A 89 -3.72 1.09 1.47
CA TYR A 89 -3.50 2.53 1.61
C TYR A 89 -4.57 3.33 0.86
N GLY A 90 -4.75 4.56 1.29
CA GLY A 90 -5.58 5.56 0.65
C GLY A 90 -4.91 6.92 0.73
N SER A 91 -5.22 7.78 -0.22
CA SER A 91 -4.84 9.18 -0.19
C SER A 91 -5.94 10.04 -0.79
N ARG A 92 -5.98 11.29 -0.36
CA ARG A 92 -6.86 12.32 -0.88
C ARG A 92 -6.09 13.62 -0.97
N VAL A 93 -6.23 14.32 -2.09
CA VAL A 93 -5.75 15.67 -2.28
C VAL A 93 -6.94 16.54 -2.66
N LEU A 94 -7.04 17.70 -2.01
CA LEU A 94 -8.02 18.74 -2.27
C LEU A 94 -7.23 19.98 -2.69
N GLY A 95 -7.46 20.49 -3.89
CA GLY A 95 -6.71 21.64 -4.39
C GLY A 95 -7.36 22.32 -5.59
N PRO A 96 -6.90 23.51 -5.98
CA PRO A 96 -7.50 24.31 -7.06
C PRO A 96 -7.32 23.66 -8.44
N ALA A 97 -6.36 22.74 -8.59
CA ALA A 97 -6.17 21.94 -9.81
C ALA A 97 -7.11 20.71 -9.89
N GLY A 98 -7.99 20.54 -8.89
CA GLY A 98 -8.93 19.43 -8.79
C GLY A 98 -8.62 18.47 -7.65
N ASP A 99 -9.67 17.79 -7.19
CA ASP A 99 -9.59 16.78 -6.14
C ASP A 99 -9.14 15.44 -6.74
N SER A 100 -8.24 14.75 -6.02
CA SER A 100 -7.89 13.37 -6.35
C SER A 100 -8.04 12.48 -5.14
N SER A 101 -8.42 11.23 -5.36
CA SER A 101 -8.46 10.22 -4.31
C SER A 101 -7.99 8.91 -4.88
N ILE A 102 -7.01 8.31 -4.21
CA ILE A 102 -6.41 7.05 -4.64
C ILE A 102 -6.55 6.06 -3.49
N LEU A 103 -6.96 4.84 -3.80
CA LEU A 103 -6.98 3.72 -2.87
C LEU A 103 -6.27 2.53 -3.51
N GLY A 104 -5.52 1.78 -2.72
CA GLY A 104 -4.74 0.68 -3.26
C GLY A 104 -4.28 -0.32 -2.21
N GLY A 105 -3.74 -1.41 -2.72
CA GLY A 105 -3.16 -2.50 -1.96
C GLY A 105 -1.82 -2.90 -2.56
N LYS A 106 -0.84 -3.12 -1.70
CA LYS A 106 0.52 -3.48 -2.08
C LYS A 106 0.98 -4.73 -1.34
N LEU A 107 1.54 -5.67 -2.07
CA LEU A 107 2.24 -6.84 -1.54
C LEU A 107 3.74 -6.68 -1.85
N ASN A 108 4.56 -6.68 -0.82
CA ASN A 108 6.02 -6.65 -0.95
C ASN A 108 6.58 -7.96 -0.43
N TRP A 109 7.22 -8.72 -1.30
CA TRP A 109 8.00 -9.90 -0.93
C TRP A 109 9.48 -9.63 -1.13
N ASN A 110 10.31 -10.04 -0.19
CA ASN A 110 11.76 -10.04 -0.39
C ASN A 110 12.44 -11.18 0.37
N ASN A 111 13.59 -11.58 -0.14
CA ASN A 111 14.55 -12.43 0.54
C ASN A 111 15.98 -11.95 0.19
N ASN A 112 17.00 -12.73 0.55
CA ASN A 112 18.41 -12.37 0.32
C ASN A 112 18.83 -12.31 -1.17
N ASN A 113 18.01 -12.84 -2.07
CA ASN A 113 18.36 -13.08 -3.47
C ASN A 113 17.28 -12.59 -4.44
N ALA A 114 16.15 -12.09 -3.96
CA ALA A 114 15.05 -11.67 -4.80
C ALA A 114 14.11 -10.73 -4.04
N ARG A 115 13.44 -9.88 -4.80
CA ARG A 115 12.35 -9.04 -4.32
C ARG A 115 11.26 -8.98 -5.37
N ALA A 116 10.01 -9.01 -4.94
CA ALA A 116 8.86 -8.85 -5.81
C ALA A 116 7.88 -7.90 -5.15
N THR A 117 7.24 -7.05 -5.94
CA THR A 117 6.25 -6.09 -5.48
C THR A 117 5.07 -6.11 -6.41
N LEU A 118 3.87 -6.28 -5.88
CA LEU A 118 2.61 -6.14 -6.60
C LEU A 118 1.81 -5.01 -5.97
N ASP A 119 1.42 -4.02 -6.74
CA ASP A 119 0.59 -2.89 -6.32
C ASP A 119 -0.63 -2.80 -7.23
N VAL A 120 -1.81 -2.75 -6.63
CA VAL A 120 -3.08 -2.53 -7.34
C VAL A 120 -3.75 -1.31 -6.75
N HIS A 121 -4.12 -0.35 -7.58
CA HIS A 121 -4.73 0.88 -7.13
C HIS A 121 -5.91 1.31 -8.01
N LYS A 122 -6.77 2.15 -7.43
CA LYS A 122 -7.89 2.83 -8.07
C LYS A 122 -7.80 4.31 -7.75
N GLU A 123 -7.87 5.13 -8.77
CA GLU A 123 -8.12 6.56 -8.62
C GLU A 123 -9.61 6.85 -8.84
N ILE A 124 -10.25 7.50 -7.86
CA ILE A 124 -11.67 7.87 -7.92
C ILE A 124 -11.84 9.01 -8.92
N GLY A 125 -12.75 8.82 -9.88
CA GLY A 125 -12.95 9.76 -10.99
C GLY A 125 -11.95 9.59 -12.14
N ARG A 126 -10.96 8.70 -12.02
CA ARG A 126 -10.04 8.31 -13.10
C ARG A 126 -9.97 6.79 -13.25
N GLY A 127 -8.81 6.28 -13.68
CA GLY A 127 -8.56 4.87 -13.96
C GLY A 127 -8.17 4.05 -12.74
N SER A 128 -8.14 2.73 -12.92
CA SER A 128 -7.48 1.81 -12.01
C SER A 128 -6.14 1.39 -12.62
N GLY A 129 -5.19 0.91 -11.84
CA GLY A 129 -3.92 0.40 -12.35
C GLY A 129 -3.37 -0.76 -11.55
N VAL A 130 -2.46 -1.50 -12.18
CA VAL A 130 -1.64 -2.53 -11.54
C VAL A 130 -0.18 -2.28 -11.90
N SER A 131 0.71 -2.45 -10.93
CA SER A 131 2.15 -2.47 -11.10
C SER A 131 2.71 -3.75 -10.48
N LEU A 132 3.57 -4.43 -11.21
CA LEU A 132 4.30 -5.60 -10.76
C LEU A 132 5.78 -5.33 -11.02
N THR A 133 6.62 -5.48 -10.01
CA THR A 133 8.08 -5.45 -10.17
C THR A 133 8.67 -6.70 -9.56
N GLY A 134 9.76 -7.18 -10.14
CA GLY A 134 10.44 -8.38 -9.67
C GLY A 134 11.91 -8.33 -10.05
N ASP A 135 12.77 -8.46 -9.04
CA ASP A 135 14.22 -8.42 -9.20
C ASP A 135 14.84 -9.65 -8.53
N GLY A 136 15.84 -10.24 -9.17
CA GLY A 136 16.70 -11.30 -8.67
C GLY A 136 18.14 -10.82 -8.50
N VAL A 137 18.82 -11.36 -7.50
CA VAL A 137 20.21 -11.05 -7.13
C VAL A 137 20.98 -12.37 -7.01
N TRP A 138 21.94 -12.57 -7.92
CA TRP A 138 22.87 -13.69 -7.92
C TRP A 138 24.24 -13.20 -7.47
N LYS A 139 24.74 -13.79 -6.37
CA LYS A 139 26.11 -13.54 -5.92
C LYS A 139 27.04 -14.33 -6.84
N LEU A 140 27.84 -13.62 -7.63
CA LEU A 140 28.86 -14.23 -8.48
C LEU A 140 30.13 -14.49 -7.68
N ASP A 141 30.46 -13.58 -6.76
CA ASP A 141 31.56 -13.71 -5.80
C ASP A 141 31.21 -12.94 -4.50
N LYS A 142 32.11 -12.94 -3.50
CA LYS A 142 31.98 -12.19 -2.24
C LYS A 142 31.78 -10.69 -2.45
N ASN A 143 32.31 -10.16 -3.55
CA ASN A 143 32.29 -8.73 -3.87
C ASN A 143 31.47 -8.41 -5.12
N THR A 144 30.96 -9.41 -5.85
CA THR A 144 30.29 -9.20 -7.14
C THR A 144 28.91 -9.83 -7.14
N ARG A 145 27.91 -9.04 -7.51
CA ARG A 145 26.51 -9.48 -7.64
C ARG A 145 25.94 -9.08 -9.00
N LEU A 146 25.23 -10.00 -9.61
CA LEU A 146 24.39 -9.76 -10.77
C LEU A 146 22.96 -9.50 -10.27
N VAL A 147 22.40 -8.35 -10.63
CA VAL A 147 21.02 -7.98 -10.37
C VAL A 147 20.30 -7.98 -11.71
N THR A 148 19.21 -8.73 -11.83
CA THR A 148 18.33 -8.65 -13.00
C THR A 148 16.91 -8.46 -12.53
N GLY A 149 16.09 -7.77 -13.31
CA GLY A 149 14.74 -7.50 -12.89
C GLY A 149 13.88 -6.92 -13.99
N GLY A 150 12.62 -6.75 -13.66
CA GLY A 150 11.64 -6.23 -14.58
C GLY A 150 10.48 -5.56 -13.88
N ASN A 151 9.77 -4.74 -14.64
CA ASN A 151 8.54 -4.13 -14.22
C ASN A 151 7.47 -4.31 -15.30
N PHE A 152 6.24 -4.39 -14.83
CA PHE A 152 5.03 -4.39 -15.63
C PHE A 152 4.09 -3.38 -14.98
N GLN A 153 3.61 -2.42 -15.75
CA GLN A 153 2.61 -1.48 -15.30
C GLN A 153 1.50 -1.37 -16.31
N LYS A 154 0.26 -1.41 -15.84
CA LYS A 154 -0.91 -1.30 -16.69
C LYS A 154 -1.98 -0.47 -16.01
N GLN A 155 -2.37 0.62 -16.67
CA GLN A 155 -3.60 1.32 -16.33
C GLN A 155 -4.77 0.63 -17.05
N PHE A 156 -5.82 0.31 -16.30
CA PHE A 156 -7.06 -0.23 -16.83
C PHE A 156 -7.91 0.92 -17.42
N GLY A 157 -8.43 0.72 -18.62
CA GLY A 157 -9.35 1.66 -19.29
C GLY A 157 -8.71 2.42 -20.45
N HIS A 158 -7.45 2.83 -20.35
CA HIS A 158 -6.66 3.41 -21.45
C HIS A 158 -5.17 3.16 -21.20
N HIS A 159 -4.36 3.15 -22.27
CA HIS A 159 -2.91 2.92 -22.36
C HIS A 159 -2.48 1.46 -22.58
N THR A 160 -1.46 1.31 -23.43
CA THR A 160 -0.70 0.06 -23.59
C THR A 160 0.05 -0.26 -22.31
N PRO A 161 0.17 -1.56 -21.93
CA PRO A 161 0.99 -1.93 -20.80
C PRO A 161 2.44 -1.49 -21.01
N GLU A 162 3.04 -0.96 -19.96
CA GLU A 162 4.47 -0.63 -19.92
C GLU A 162 5.22 -1.83 -19.37
N LEU A 163 6.29 -2.20 -20.09
CA LEU A 163 7.18 -3.30 -19.74
C LEU A 163 8.60 -2.76 -19.75
N GLY A 164 9.34 -3.07 -18.69
CA GLY A 164 10.75 -2.74 -18.58
C GLY A 164 11.52 -3.93 -18.02
N ALA A 165 12.76 -4.08 -18.47
CA ALA A 165 13.71 -5.04 -17.96
C ALA A 165 15.03 -4.32 -17.70
N HIS A 166 15.75 -4.76 -16.67
CA HIS A 166 17.07 -4.25 -16.36
C HIS A 166 17.99 -5.37 -15.90
N ALA A 167 19.28 -5.18 -16.14
CA ALA A 167 20.34 -6.03 -15.61
C ALA A 167 21.53 -5.14 -15.24
N ALA A 168 22.12 -5.38 -14.08
CA ALA A 168 23.26 -4.65 -13.54
C ALA A 168 24.24 -5.63 -12.88
N ILE A 169 25.54 -5.36 -13.02
CA ILE A 169 26.58 -6.02 -12.24
C ILE A 169 27.07 -4.99 -11.23
N GLU A 170 26.89 -5.28 -9.95
CA GLU A 170 27.39 -4.45 -8.86
C GLU A 170 28.65 -5.11 -8.29
N HIS A 171 29.71 -4.34 -8.13
CA HIS A 171 30.97 -4.77 -7.53
C HIS A 171 31.32 -3.83 -6.37
N ASP A 172 31.45 -4.39 -5.17
CA ASP A 172 31.93 -3.65 -4.00
C ASP A 172 33.46 -3.75 -3.92
N PHE A 173 34.13 -2.60 -4.04
CA PHE A 173 35.60 -2.46 -4.01
C PHE A 173 36.14 -2.48 -2.57
#